data_AF-A0A9X5UI29-F1
#
_entry.id   AF-A0A9X5UI29-F1
#
_cell.length_a   1.000
_cell.length_b   1.000
_cell.length_c   1.000
_cell.angle_alpha   90.00
_cell.angle_beta   90.00
_cell.angle_gamma   90.00
#
_symmetry.space_group_name_H-M   'P 1'
#
loop_
_entity.id
_entity.type
_entity.pdbx_description
1 polymer ?
#
loop_
_entity_poly.entity_id
_entity_poly.type
_entity_poly.pdbx_seq_one_letter_code
_entity_poly.pdbx_strand_id
1 'polypeptide(L)'
;MARPVEADSVRLRLRRVDGVRKVDLDRWVPVGFDGVLPWRTFRWRGGQAHYSGLYWSAVMGGHVGYESRLELAWLLMADRDSRPRLRAGPGRAYKGSHVHP
;
A
#
# COMPACT_ATOMS: atom_id res chain seq x y z
N MET A 1 23.80 -9.15 -5.88
CA MET A 1 23.16 -9.95 -4.80
C MET A 1 22.90 -9.02 -3.63
N ALA A 2 21.63 -8.84 -3.22
CA ALA A 2 21.32 -8.09 -2.01
C ALA A 2 21.76 -8.90 -0.80
N ARG A 3 22.57 -8.32 0.08
CA ARG A 3 22.95 -8.96 1.35
C ARG A 3 21.70 -9.00 2.23
N PRO A 4 21.44 -10.10 2.96
CA PRO A 4 20.36 -10.12 3.94
C PRO A 4 20.60 -8.99 4.93
N VAL A 5 19.58 -8.17 5.16
CA VAL A 5 19.58 -7.23 6.27
C VAL A 5 19.15 -8.04 7.48
N GLU A 6 20.09 -8.32 8.37
CA GLU A 6 19.78 -8.86 9.69
C GLU A 6 19.23 -7.70 10.52
N ALA A 7 17.97 -7.81 10.92
CA ALA A 7 17.29 -6.80 11.71
C ALA A 7 16.86 -7.43 13.03
N ASP A 8 17.44 -6.96 14.14
CA ASP A 8 17.10 -7.45 15.49
C ASP A 8 15.67 -7.11 15.89
N SER A 9 15.07 -6.08 15.26
CA SER A 9 13.66 -5.73 15.46
C SER A 9 13.08 -5.02 14.23
N VAL A 10 11.79 -5.22 13.99
CA VAL A 10 11.03 -4.51 12.97
C VAL A 10 9.83 -3.83 13.64
N ARG A 11 9.63 -2.55 13.34
CA ARG A 11 8.50 -1.76 13.85
C ARG A 11 7.60 -1.28 12.74
N LEU A 12 6.33 -1.61 12.83
CA LEU A 12 5.29 -1.13 11.94
C LEU A 12 4.68 0.17 12.48
N ARG A 13 4.48 1.15 11.61
CA ARG A 13 3.75 2.39 11.91
C ARG A 13 2.51 2.46 11.04
N LEU A 14 1.33 2.43 11.66
CA LEU A 14 0.04 2.50 11.00
C LEU A 14 -0.55 3.89 11.23
N ARG A 15 -0.79 4.65 10.16
CA ARG A 15 -1.54 5.90 10.24
C ARG A 15 -3.02 5.59 10.25
N ARG A 16 -3.77 6.17 11.15
CA ARG A 16 -5.23 6.11 11.23
C ARG A 16 -5.77 7.52 11.41
N VAL A 17 -7.08 7.67 11.38
CA VAL A 17 -7.75 8.98 11.56
C VAL A 17 -7.51 9.58 12.95
N ASP A 18 -7.33 8.71 13.96
CA ASP A 18 -7.12 9.02 15.37
C ASP A 18 -5.64 9.14 15.75
N GLY A 19 -4.72 8.89 14.81
CA GLY A 19 -3.28 9.08 15.03
C GLY A 19 -2.42 7.98 14.43
N VAL A 20 -1.30 7.67 15.10
CA VAL A 20 -0.31 6.69 14.63
C VAL A 20 -0.19 5.56 15.63
N ARG A 21 -0.58 4.35 15.24
CA ARG A 21 -0.33 3.14 16.01
C ARG A 21 1.03 2.57 15.66
N LYS A 22 1.86 2.29 16.67
CA LYS A 22 3.13 1.58 16.52
C LYS A 22 2.93 0.13 16.94
N VAL A 23 3.44 -0.81 16.17
CA VAL A 23 3.39 -2.24 16.46
C VAL A 23 4.79 -2.80 16.30
N ASP A 24 5.34 -3.37 17.36
CA ASP A 24 6.60 -4.11 17.29
C ASP A 24 6.29 -5.51 16.73
N LEU A 25 7.07 -5.92 15.72
CA LEU A 25 6.95 -7.20 15.02
C LEU A 25 7.99 -8.22 15.49
N ASP A 26 8.49 -8.04 16.71
CA ASP A 26 9.33 -9.02 17.43
C ASP A 26 8.55 -10.29 17.81
N ARG A 27 7.21 -10.24 17.71
CA ARG A 27 6.29 -11.36 17.93
C ARG A 27 5.26 -11.44 16.80
N TRP A 28 4.74 -12.63 16.55
CA TRP A 28 3.63 -12.81 15.62
C TRP A 28 2.36 -12.17 16.18
N VAL A 29 1.94 -11.04 15.59
CA VAL A 29 0.74 -10.31 15.98
C VAL A 29 -0.18 -10.12 14.78
N PRO A 30 -1.49 -10.43 14.89
CA PRO A 30 -2.43 -10.11 13.83
C PRO A 30 -2.57 -8.60 13.73
N VAL A 31 -2.21 -8.04 12.57
CA VAL A 31 -2.35 -6.61 12.29
C VAL A 31 -3.48 -6.41 11.28
N GLY A 32 -4.56 -5.78 11.73
CA GLY A 32 -5.64 -5.31 10.85
C GLY A 32 -5.27 -4.01 10.16
N PHE A 33 -5.42 -3.98 8.83
CA PHE A 33 -5.21 -2.78 8.00
C PHE A 33 -6.50 -1.99 7.73
N ASP A 34 -7.63 -2.42 8.28
CA ASP A 34 -8.90 -1.74 8.12
C ASP A 34 -8.83 -0.30 8.66
N GLY A 35 -9.19 0.67 7.84
CA GLY A 35 -9.17 2.10 8.20
C GLY A 35 -7.76 2.72 8.31
N VAL A 36 -6.71 2.02 7.87
CA VAL A 36 -5.36 2.58 7.81
C VAL A 36 -5.26 3.56 6.63
N LEU A 37 -4.65 4.72 6.89
CA LEU A 37 -4.45 5.80 5.92
C LEU A 37 -3.05 5.71 5.29
N PRO A 38 -2.91 6.08 4.00
CA PRO A 38 -1.62 6.06 3.33
C PRO A 38 -0.69 7.13 3.91
N TRP A 39 0.57 6.77 4.21
CA TRP A 39 1.52 7.72 4.79
C TRP A 39 1.92 8.83 3.82
N ARG A 40 2.05 8.47 2.54
CA ARG A 40 2.42 9.36 1.45
C ARG A 40 1.28 9.47 0.47
N THR A 41 1.17 10.65 -0.14
CA THR A 41 0.31 10.83 -1.29
C THR A 41 1.02 10.37 -2.55
N PHE A 42 0.36 9.59 -3.40
CA PHE A 42 0.90 9.21 -4.71
C PHE A 42 1.16 10.48 -5.54
N ARG A 43 2.38 10.63 -6.05
CA ARG A 43 2.78 11.77 -6.88
C ARG A 43 3.35 11.27 -8.19
N TRP A 44 2.57 11.38 -9.26
CA TRP A 44 3.06 11.16 -10.61
C TRP A 44 3.83 12.40 -11.09
N ARG A 45 5.04 12.20 -11.63
CA ARG A 45 5.80 13.21 -12.36
C ARG A 45 6.40 12.56 -13.61
N GLY A 46 6.29 13.20 -14.76
CA GLY A 46 6.96 12.75 -15.98
C GLY A 46 8.48 12.66 -15.77
N GLY A 47 9.11 11.58 -16.25
CA GLY A 47 10.56 11.38 -16.16
C GLY A 47 11.07 10.70 -14.88
N GLN A 48 10.18 10.18 -14.02
CA GLN A 48 10.60 9.33 -12.89
C GLN A 48 11.24 8.02 -13.41
N ALA A 49 12.35 7.59 -12.81
CA ALA A 49 13.00 6.32 -13.14
C ALA A 49 12.18 5.08 -12.73
N HIS A 50 11.19 5.29 -11.86
CA HIS A 50 10.37 4.24 -11.29
C HIS A 50 9.09 4.07 -12.12
N TYR A 51 8.73 2.82 -12.46
CA TYR A 51 7.48 2.50 -13.12
C TYR A 51 6.30 2.63 -12.16
N SER A 52 5.76 3.85 -12.07
CA SER A 52 4.58 4.17 -11.27
C SER A 52 3.29 4.07 -12.11
N GLY A 53 2.18 3.72 -11.50
CA GLY A 53 0.89 3.63 -12.19
C GLY A 53 -0.29 3.39 -11.25
N LEU A 54 -1.45 3.14 -11.85
CA LEU A 54 -2.66 2.69 -11.16
C LEU A 54 -2.95 1.24 -11.53
N TYR A 55 -3.35 0.45 -10.54
CA TYR A 55 -3.81 -0.92 -10.68
C TYR A 55 -5.25 -1.01 -10.18
N TRP A 56 -6.13 -1.69 -10.92
CA TRP A 56 -7.48 -2.00 -10.43
C TRP A 56 -7.42 -3.22 -9.51
N SER A 57 -7.65 -3.01 -8.21
CA SER A 57 -7.76 -4.10 -7.24
C SER A 57 -9.20 -4.59 -7.14
N ALA A 58 -9.42 -5.87 -7.42
CA ALA A 58 -10.70 -6.54 -7.24
C ALA A 58 -11.08 -6.65 -5.75
N VAL A 59 -10.09 -6.84 -4.87
CA VAL A 59 -10.30 -6.95 -3.41
C VAL A 59 -10.76 -5.62 -2.82
N MET A 60 -10.13 -4.52 -3.25
CA MET A 60 -10.48 -3.16 -2.79
C MET A 60 -11.62 -2.54 -3.59
N GLY A 61 -11.99 -3.12 -4.74
CA GLY A 61 -13.03 -2.61 -5.64
C GLY A 61 -12.69 -1.24 -6.26
N GLY A 62 -11.42 -0.98 -6.56
CA GLY A 62 -11.00 0.33 -7.07
C GLY A 62 -9.53 0.44 -7.44
N HIS A 63 -9.13 1.62 -7.92
CA HIS A 63 -7.76 1.91 -8.32
C HIS A 63 -6.84 2.16 -7.11
N VAL A 64 -5.75 1.40 -7.03
CA VAL A 64 -4.66 1.54 -6.06
C VAL A 64 -3.41 1.97 -6.81
N GLY A 65 -2.71 2.98 -6.30
CA GLY A 65 -1.43 3.44 -6.87
C GLY A 65 -0.26 2.55 -6.46
N TYR A 66 0.70 2.36 -7.36
CA TYR A 66 1.99 1.72 -7.09
C TYR A 66 3.13 2.59 -7.63
N GLU A 67 4.27 2.62 -6.94
CA GLU A 67 5.45 3.40 -7.30
C GLU A 67 6.54 2.53 -7.98
N SER A 68 6.45 1.21 -7.88
CA SER A 68 7.42 0.28 -8.48
C SER A 68 6.79 -1.00 -9.04
N ARG A 69 7.53 -1.67 -9.94
CA ARG A 69 7.14 -3.01 -10.42
C ARG A 69 7.06 -4.04 -9.30
N LEU A 70 7.87 -3.91 -8.25
CA LEU A 70 7.81 -4.78 -7.08
C LEU A 70 6.50 -4.57 -6.32
N GLU A 71 6.10 -3.31 -6.10
CA GLU A 71 4.80 -3.00 -5.49
C GLU A 71 3.64 -3.51 -6.33
N LEU A 72 3.68 -3.35 -7.66
CA LEU A 72 2.68 -3.92 -8.56
C LEU A 72 2.61 -5.46 -8.42
N ALA A 73 3.75 -6.15 -8.35
CA ALA A 73 3.78 -7.59 -8.15
C ALA A 73 3.13 -8.01 -6.82
N TRP A 74 3.35 -7.25 -5.74
CA TRP A 74 2.70 -7.48 -4.45
C TRP A 74 1.19 -7.27 -4.51
N LEU A 75 0.71 -6.23 -5.21
CA LEU A 75 -0.72 -5.98 -5.41
C LEU A 75 -1.38 -7.14 -6.18
N LEU A 76 -0.74 -7.61 -7.25
CA LEU A 76 -1.22 -8.75 -8.04
C LEU A 76 -1.31 -10.04 -7.21
N MET A 77 -0.31 -10.30 -6.35
CA MET A 77 -0.34 -11.46 -5.44
C MET A 77 -1.45 -11.32 -4.39
N ALA A 78 -1.60 -10.14 -3.79
CA ALA A 78 -2.65 -9.88 -2.80
C ALA A 78 -4.05 -10.08 -3.37
N ASP A 79 -4.30 -9.63 -4.60
CA ASP A 79 -5.57 -9.83 -5.29
C ASP A 79 -5.83 -11.30 -5.65
N ARG A 80 -4.78 -12.07 -5.96
CA ARG A 80 -4.87 -13.50 -6.28
C ARG A 80 -5.16 -14.38 -5.07
N ASP A 81 -4.49 -14.13 -3.94
CA ASP A 81 -4.55 -14.99 -2.74
C ASP A 81 -5.72 -14.65 -1.80
N SER A 82 -6.58 -13.73 -2.21
CA SER A 82 -7.68 -13.25 -1.38
C SER A 82 -8.85 -14.22 -1.33
N ARG A 83 -9.00 -14.89 -0.19
CA ARG A 83 -10.32 -15.37 0.30
C ARG A 83 -11.22 -14.14 0.49
N PRO A 84 -12.53 -14.20 0.18
CA PRO A 84 -13.41 -13.03 0.22
C PRO A 84 -13.44 -12.48 1.65
N ARG A 85 -12.84 -11.31 1.85
CA ARG A 85 -12.95 -10.52 3.09
C ARG A 85 -13.73 -9.26 2.80
N LEU A 86 -14.54 -8.90 3.80
CA LEU A 86 -15.60 -7.91 3.76
C LEU A 86 -15.17 -6.58 3.13
N ARG A 87 -16.10 -6.05 2.33
CA ARG A 87 -16.10 -4.74 1.66
C ARG A 87 -15.48 -3.64 2.52
N ALA A 88 -14.31 -3.14 2.13
CA ALA A 88 -13.79 -1.88 2.66
C ALA A 88 -14.72 -0.74 2.19
N GLY A 89 -15.20 0.08 3.12
CA GLY A 89 -15.91 1.32 2.81
C GLY A 89 -15.06 2.26 1.95
N PRO A 90 -15.65 3.29 1.33
CA PRO A 90 -15.08 3.99 0.19
C PRO A 90 -13.72 4.61 0.52
N GLY A 91 -12.66 3.88 0.18
CA GLY A 91 -11.33 4.42 0.04
C GLY A 91 -11.41 5.46 -1.07
N ARG A 92 -11.18 6.72 -0.72
CA ARG A 92 -11.23 7.86 -1.64
C ARG A 92 -10.39 7.50 -2.87
N ALA A 93 -11.07 7.26 -3.99
CA ALA A 93 -10.43 7.03 -5.27
C ALA A 93 -9.41 8.15 -5.50
N TYR A 94 -8.17 7.78 -5.77
CA TYR A 94 -7.15 8.73 -6.19
C TYR A 94 -7.58 9.29 -7.55
N LYS A 95 -8.35 10.39 -7.54
CA LYS A 95 -8.60 11.20 -8.73
C LYS A 95 -7.31 11.96 -9.00
N GLY A 96 -6.45 11.39 -9.84
CA GLY A 96 -5.28 12.07 -10.35
C GLY A 96 -5.72 13.40 -10.95
N SER A 97 -5.31 14.50 -10.32
CA SER A 97 -5.43 15.83 -10.90
C SER A 97 -4.68 15.81 -12.22
N HIS A 98 -5.43 15.93 -13.32
CA HIS A 98 -4.89 16.20 -14.64
C HIS A 98 -4.01 17.44 -14.53
N VAL A 99 -2.71 17.26 -14.67
CA VAL A 99 -1.78 18.34 -15.00
C VAL A 99 -1.50 18.14 -16.48
N HIS A 100 -2.25 18.86 -17.32
CA HIS A 100 -1.84 19.09 -18.71
C HIS A 100 -0.60 20.01 -18.71
N PRO A 101 0.27 19.88 -19.72
CA PRO A 101 1.61 20.45 -19.77
C PRO A 101 1.68 21.97 -19.63
#